data_AF-A0AAN7JZS6-F1
#
_entry.id   AF-A0AAN7JZS6-F1
#
_cell.length_a   1.000
_cell.length_b   1.000
_cell.length_c   1.000
_cell.angle_alpha   90.00
_cell.angle_beta   90.00
_cell.angle_gamma   90.00
#
_symmetry.space_group_name_H-M   'P 1'
#
loop_
_entity.id
_entity.type
_entity.pdbx_description
1 polymer ?
#
loop_
_entity_poly.entity_id
_entity_poly.type
_entity_poly.pdbx_seq_one_letter_code
_entity_poly.pdbx_strand_id
1 'polypeptide(L)'
;MAQYIPTLEFYSGGIPFVSMIYASSESFCGINLQPLSKPSDVSYTFLPNMAFFEFLPLENSHGETETVDLVDVKPGHYYELIVTTFTG
;
A
#
# COMPACT_ATOMS: atom_id res chain seq x y z
N MET A 1 10.65 5.33 2.51
CA MET A 1 10.77 6.61 1.76
C MET A 1 10.83 7.86 2.64
N ALA A 2 10.14 7.90 3.79
CA ALA A 2 10.03 9.11 4.62
C ALA A 2 11.38 9.77 5.00
N GLN A 3 12.43 8.96 5.19
CA GLN A 3 13.79 9.43 5.53
C GLN A 3 14.40 10.41 4.51
N TYR A 4 13.96 10.39 3.25
CA TYR A 4 14.51 11.26 2.21
C TYR A 4 13.72 12.55 1.99
N ILE A 5 12.55 12.68 2.63
CA ILE A 5 11.70 13.86 2.47
C ILE A 5 12.47 15.16 2.77
N PRO A 6 13.19 15.30 3.91
CA PRO A 6 13.87 16.57 4.24
C PRO A 6 14.93 16.96 3.21
N THR A 7 15.70 15.98 2.73
CA THR A 7 16.74 16.19 1.71
C THR A 7 16.12 16.59 0.37
N LEU A 8 15.03 15.94 -0.02
CA LEU A 8 14.32 16.29 -1.25
C LEU A 8 13.70 17.67 -1.13
N GLU A 9 13.09 18.05 -0.01
CA GLU A 9 12.51 19.40 0.18
C GLU A 9 13.57 20.50 0.03
N PHE A 10 14.76 20.27 0.60
CA PHE A 10 15.88 21.19 0.50
C PHE A 10 16.31 21.42 -0.96
N TYR A 11 16.42 20.36 -1.77
CA TYR A 11 16.88 20.48 -3.16
C TYR A 11 15.77 20.87 -4.14
N SER A 12 14.52 20.54 -3.84
CA SER A 12 13.40 20.65 -4.77
C SER A 12 12.71 22.02 -4.74
N GLY A 13 12.98 22.85 -3.72
CA GLY A 13 12.45 24.20 -3.63
C GLY A 13 10.93 24.27 -3.45
N GLY A 14 10.32 23.23 -2.88
CA GLY A 14 8.89 23.20 -2.56
C GLY A 14 7.98 22.67 -3.67
N ILE A 15 8.51 21.93 -4.66
CA ILE A 15 7.67 21.21 -5.62
C ILE A 15 6.92 20.04 -4.94
N PRO A 16 5.70 19.71 -5.40
CA PRO A 16 4.95 18.57 -4.86
C PRO A 16 5.69 17.24 -5.06
N PHE A 17 5.71 16.40 -4.02
CA PHE A 17 6.20 15.03 -4.14
C PHE A 17 5.07 14.08 -4.45
N VAL A 18 5.25 13.32 -5.53
CA VAL A 18 4.23 12.43 -6.05
C VAL A 18 4.73 10.99 -5.91
N SER A 19 4.07 10.21 -5.06
CA SER A 19 4.27 8.76 -4.97
C SER A 19 3.12 8.05 -5.67
N MET A 20 3.37 7.56 -6.88
CA MET A 20 2.29 7.10 -7.78
C MET A 20 1.88 5.65 -7.58
N ILE A 21 2.85 4.74 -7.41
CA ILE A 21 2.63 3.30 -7.57
C ILE A 21 3.13 2.56 -6.33
N TYR A 22 2.32 1.61 -5.87
CA TYR A 22 2.72 0.57 -4.93
C TYR A 22 2.80 -0.77 -5.66
N ALA A 23 4.00 -1.32 -5.76
CA ALA A 23 4.30 -2.54 -6.48
C ALA A 23 5.52 -3.25 -5.87
N SER A 24 5.66 -4.54 -6.16
CA SER A 24 6.77 -5.39 -5.79
C SER A 24 7.24 -6.23 -7.00
N SER A 25 8.27 -7.07 -6.82
CA SER A 25 8.69 -8.03 -7.84
C SER A 25 7.60 -9.06 -8.16
N GLU A 26 6.77 -9.38 -7.18
CA GLU A 26 5.71 -10.38 -7.25
C GLU A 26 4.46 -9.81 -7.94
N SER A 27 4.11 -8.54 -7.70
CA SER A 27 2.91 -7.95 -8.33
C SER A 27 2.89 -6.42 -8.37
N PHE A 28 2.13 -5.89 -9.33
CA PHE A 28 1.64 -4.51 -9.29
C PHE A 28 0.40 -4.45 -8.41
N CYS A 29 0.48 -3.81 -7.24
CA CYS A 29 -0.62 -3.84 -6.26
C CYS A 29 -1.62 -2.71 -6.47
N GLY A 30 -1.16 -1.45 -6.51
CA GLY A 30 -2.06 -0.31 -6.46
C GLY A 30 -1.46 1.03 -6.86
N ILE A 31 -2.32 2.04 -6.93
CA ILE A 31 -1.97 3.41 -7.32
C ILE A 31 -2.48 4.44 -6.32
N ASN A 32 -1.79 5.56 -6.22
CA ASN A 32 -2.25 6.71 -5.45
C ASN A 32 -3.26 7.53 -6.27
N LEU A 33 -4.54 7.49 -5.88
CA LEU A 33 -5.60 8.28 -6.52
C LEU A 33 -5.57 9.77 -6.13
N GLN A 34 -4.79 10.14 -5.12
CA GLN A 34 -4.58 11.52 -4.66
C GLN A 34 -3.09 11.89 -4.75
N PRO A 35 -2.55 12.05 -5.98
CA PRO A 35 -1.11 12.20 -6.21
C PRO A 35 -0.47 13.45 -5.57
N LEU A 36 -1.28 14.48 -5.27
CA LEU A 36 -0.84 15.73 -4.65
C LEU A 36 -1.05 15.77 -3.13
N SER A 37 -1.43 14.65 -2.52
CA SER A 37 -1.49 14.52 -1.06
C SER A 37 -0.12 14.70 -0.42
N LYS A 38 -0.09 15.06 0.87
CA LYS A 38 1.17 15.15 1.60
C LYS A 38 1.84 13.77 1.66
N PRO A 39 3.18 13.69 1.65
CA PRO A 39 3.88 12.42 1.77
C PRO A 39 3.49 11.56 2.98
N SER A 40 3.01 12.18 4.07
CA SER A 40 2.52 11.50 5.28
C SER A 40 1.15 10.84 5.11
N ASP A 41 0.35 11.29 4.15
CA ASP A 41 -1.07 10.97 4.01
C ASP A 41 -1.31 10.10 2.76
N VAL A 42 -0.24 9.57 2.16
CA VAL A 42 -0.30 8.78 0.93
C VAL A 42 -1.01 7.46 1.20
N SER A 43 -2.04 7.18 0.41
CA SER A 43 -2.77 5.91 0.38
C SER A 43 -2.76 5.33 -1.03
N TYR A 44 -2.61 4.02 -1.14
CA TYR A 44 -2.64 3.32 -2.43
C TYR A 44 -3.92 2.50 -2.54
N THR A 45 -4.68 2.73 -3.62
CA THR A 45 -5.85 1.95 -3.95
C THR A 45 -5.42 0.75 -4.78
N PHE A 46 -5.75 -0.45 -4.29
CA PHE A 46 -5.43 -1.69 -4.96
C PHE A 46 -6.26 -1.82 -6.25
N LEU A 47 -5.63 -2.35 -7.29
CA LEU A 47 -6.27 -2.60 -8.58
C LEU A 47 -6.70 -4.06 -8.65
N PRO A 48 -8.00 -4.40 -8.47
CA PRO A 48 -8.45 -5.78 -8.27
C PRO A 48 -8.20 -6.72 -9.47
N ASN A 49 -7.86 -6.15 -10.63
CA ASN A 49 -7.57 -6.90 -11.84
C ASN A 49 -6.09 -7.33 -11.96
N MET A 50 -5.21 -6.89 -11.07
CA MET A 50 -3.78 -7.19 -11.16
C MET A 50 -3.40 -8.55 -10.58
N ALA A 51 -4.02 -8.92 -9.47
CA ALA A 51 -3.83 -10.19 -8.77
C ALA A 51 -5.02 -10.41 -7.83
N PHE A 52 -5.11 -11.60 -7.25
CA PHE A 52 -6.00 -11.85 -6.13
C PHE A 52 -5.31 -11.45 -4.82
N PHE A 53 -5.97 -10.63 -4.01
CA PHE A 53 -5.38 -10.00 -2.82
C PHE A 53 -6.14 -10.42 -1.56
N GLU A 54 -5.37 -10.93 -0.60
CA GLU A 54 -5.83 -11.36 0.71
C GLU A 54 -5.05 -10.63 1.81
N PHE A 55 -5.65 -10.51 2.98
CA PHE A 55 -5.10 -9.72 4.08
C PHE A 55 -5.15 -10.49 5.40
N LEU A 56 -3.99 -10.72 6.01
CA LEU A 56 -3.89 -11.39 7.31
C LEU A 56 -3.80 -10.34 8.44
N PRO A 57 -4.74 -10.30 9.40
CA PRO A 57 -4.73 -9.30 10.48
C PRO A 57 -3.51 -9.42 11.41
N LEU A 58 -2.84 -8.30 11.70
CA LEU A 58 -1.64 -8.30 12.56
C LEU A 58 -1.95 -8.24 14.07
N GLU A 59 -3.09 -7.68 14.48
CA GLU A 59 -3.45 -7.50 15.89
C GLU A 59 -3.88 -8.80 16.59
N ASN A 60 -4.18 -9.86 15.82
CA ASN A 60 -4.64 -11.16 16.33
C ASN A 60 -3.52 -12.21 16.30
N SER A 61 -2.33 -11.86 16.80
CA SER A 61 -1.16 -12.76 16.89
C SER A 61 -1.38 -14.01 17.79
N HIS A 62 -2.59 -14.20 18.32
CA HIS A 62 -2.97 -15.24 19.27
C HIS A 62 -4.15 -16.13 18.83
N GLY A 63 -4.46 -16.26 17.53
CA GLY A 63 -5.22 -17.44 17.09
C GLY A 63 -6.15 -17.33 15.88
N GLU A 64 -6.26 -16.19 15.20
CA GLU A 64 -7.03 -16.12 13.95
C GLU A 64 -6.09 -16.18 12.75
N THR A 65 -6.10 -17.33 12.06
CA THR A 65 -5.29 -17.61 10.87
C THR A 65 -6.05 -17.34 9.57
N GLU A 66 -7.28 -16.80 9.66
CA GLU A 66 -8.12 -16.57 8.49
C GLU A 66 -7.77 -15.24 7.83
N THR A 67 -7.49 -15.32 6.54
CA THR A 67 -7.35 -14.16 5.68
C THR A 67 -8.71 -13.53 5.40
N VAL A 68 -8.72 -12.23 5.11
CA VAL A 68 -9.91 -11.54 4.60
C VAL A 68 -9.66 -11.07 3.17
N ASP A 69 -10.72 -11.03 2.37
CA ASP A 69 -10.69 -10.54 1.00
C ASP A 69 -10.46 -9.02 0.95
N LEU A 70 -10.03 -8.52 -0.20
CA LEU A 70 -9.79 -7.09 -0.46
C LEU A 70 -10.97 -6.18 -0.07
N VAL A 71 -12.21 -6.66 -0.16
CA VAL A 71 -13.41 -5.86 0.15
C VAL A 71 -13.79 -5.87 1.63
N ASP A 72 -13.23 -6.80 2.42
CA ASP A 72 -13.62 -7.04 3.80
C ASP A 72 -12.63 -6.45 4.82
N VAL A 73 -11.60 -5.74 4.34
CA VAL A 73 -10.65 -5.02 5.19
C VAL A 73 -11.32 -3.88 5.97
N LYS A 74 -10.91 -3.68 7.22
CA LYS A 74 -11.49 -2.68 8.12
C LYS A 74 -10.59 -1.45 8.24
N PRO A 75 -11.14 -0.23 8.16
CA PRO A 75 -10.37 0.99 8.40
C PRO A 75 -9.65 0.96 9.75
N GLY A 76 -8.42 1.48 9.78
CA GLY A 76 -7.61 1.58 10.99
C GLY A 76 -6.96 0.29 11.48
N HIS A 77 -7.20 -0.85 10.80
CA HIS A 77 -6.54 -2.11 11.12
C HIS A 77 -5.30 -2.31 10.23
N TYR A 78 -4.33 -3.07 10.75
CA TYR A 78 -3.11 -3.41 10.03
C TYR A 78 -3.14 -4.88 9.61
N TYR A 79 -2.71 -5.12 8.36
CA TYR A 79 -2.73 -6.43 7.74
C TYR A 79 -1.40 -6.71 7.05
N GLU A 80 -1.00 -7.98 7.02
CA GLU A 80 0.00 -8.50 6.10
C GLU A 80 -0.66 -8.80 4.75
N LEU A 81 -0.02 -8.35 3.66
CA LEU A 81 -0.53 -8.54 2.31
C LEU A 81 -0.13 -9.93 1.78
N ILE A 82 -1.13 -10.68 1.33
CA ILE A 82 -0.96 -11.96 0.63
C ILE A 82 -1.44 -11.77 -0.81
N VAL A 83 -0.63 -12.21 -1.76
CA VAL A 83 -0.89 -12.02 -3.19
C VAL A 83 -0.86 -13.36 -3.90
N THR A 84 -1.92 -13.68 -4.62
CA THR A 84 -1.97 -14.80 -5.58
C THR A 84 -1.93 -14.25 -7.00
N THR A 85 -0.87 -14.58 -7.73
CA THR A 85 -0.58 -13.99 -9.05
C THR A 85 -0.97 -14.91 -10.20
N PHE A 86 -1.00 -14.37 -11.43
CA PHE A 86 -1.19 -15.17 -12.64
C PHE A 86 -0.02 -16.13 -12.94
N THR A 87 1.15 -15.91 -12.34
CA THR A 87 2.35 -16.70 -12.60
C THR A 87 2.54 -17.89 -11.65
N GLY A 88 1.57 -18.14 -10.76
CA GLY A 88 1.68 -19.12 -9.67
C GLY A 88 2.53 -18.58 -8.53
#